data_AF-A0A3E1HG33-F1
#
_entry.id   AF-A0A3E1HG33-F1
#
_cell.length_a   1.000
_cell.length_b   1.000
_cell.length_c   1.000
_cell.angle_alpha   90.00
_cell.angle_beta   90.00
_cell.angle_gamma   90.00
#
_symmetry.space_group_name_H-M   'P 1'
#
loop_
_entity.id
_entity.type
_entity.pdbx_description
1 polymer ?
#
loop_
_entity_poly.entity_id
_entity_poly.type
_entity_poly.pdbx_seq_one_letter_code
_entity_poly.pdbx_strand_id
1 'polypeptide(L)'
;MDAWQLTSNMRAGLPSRWTTADKTSSGYCGSTNDTGIVYGPNGQSLLLSVMKRSQVLSPNTDPLRPLTADVARSVLPWLTG
;
A
#
# COMPACT_ATOMS: atom_id res chain seq x y z
N MET A 1 20.76 -1.16 -0.92
CA MET A 1 19.29 -1.01 -0.88
C MET A 1 18.78 -1.76 -2.09
N ASP A 2 18.08 -2.86 -1.87
CA ASP A 2 17.82 -3.83 -2.94
C ASP A 2 16.57 -3.42 -3.70
N ALA A 3 16.64 -3.43 -5.02
CA ALA A 3 15.69 -2.80 -5.95
C ALA A 3 14.22 -3.25 -5.76
N TRP A 4 13.97 -4.36 -5.06
CA TRP A 4 12.64 -4.85 -4.69
C TRP A 4 11.90 -3.95 -3.70
N GLN A 5 12.59 -3.10 -2.92
CA GLN A 5 11.95 -2.22 -1.94
C GLN A 5 11.35 -0.94 -2.55
N LEU A 6 11.71 -0.58 -3.78
CA LEU A 6 11.36 0.73 -4.37
C LEU A 6 9.90 0.82 -4.88
N THR A 7 9.15 -0.28 -4.93
CA THR A 7 7.79 -0.29 -5.50
C THR A 7 6.67 -0.40 -4.48
N SER A 8 6.89 -0.85 -3.24
CA SER A 8 5.80 -1.06 -2.28
C SER A 8 5.28 0.27 -1.71
N ASN A 9 4.02 0.60 -1.96
CA ASN A 9 3.43 1.83 -1.43
C ASN A 9 2.88 1.60 0.00
N MET A 10 2.40 0.39 0.31
CA MET A 10 1.92 0.03 1.66
C MET A 10 3.05 0.08 2.69
N ARG A 11 4.25 -0.41 2.34
CA ARG A 11 5.38 -0.51 3.28
C ARG A 11 5.74 0.82 3.94
N ALA A 12 5.63 1.93 3.22
CA ALA A 12 5.91 3.27 3.76
C ALA A 12 4.96 3.70 4.91
N GLY A 13 3.82 3.02 5.06
CA GLY A 13 2.87 3.25 6.15
C GLY A 13 3.10 2.38 7.38
N LEU A 14 3.99 1.37 7.30
CA LEU A 14 4.13 0.35 8.33
C LEU A 14 5.20 0.72 9.37
N PRO A 15 5.03 0.29 10.64
CA PRO A 15 6.06 0.46 11.66
C PRO A 15 7.36 -0.29 11.31
N SER A 16 8.45 0.06 11.99
CA SER A 16 9.72 -0.66 11.85
C SER A 16 9.56 -2.17 12.07
N ARG A 17 10.36 -2.97 11.36
CA ARG A 17 10.35 -4.45 11.38
C ARG A 17 9.12 -5.11 10.76
N TRP A 18 8.15 -4.34 10.28
CA TRP A 18 7.12 -4.86 9.39
C TRP A 18 7.64 -4.96 7.96
N THR A 19 7.12 -5.94 7.24
CA THR A 19 7.53 -6.23 5.86
C THR A 19 6.31 -6.61 5.04
N THR A 20 6.46 -6.64 3.72
CA THR A 20 5.39 -6.83 2.75
C THR A 20 5.88 -7.72 1.62
N ALA A 21 4.98 -8.54 1.10
CA ALA A 21 5.06 -9.16 -0.21
C ALA A 21 3.82 -8.74 -1.00
N ASP A 22 3.99 -7.78 -1.91
CA ASP A 22 2.89 -7.05 -2.52
C ASP A 22 3.15 -6.73 -4.00
N LYS A 23 2.04 -6.48 -4.71
CA LYS A 23 2.05 -6.08 -6.11
C LYS A 23 1.37 -4.73 -6.26
N THR A 24 2.15 -3.78 -6.79
CA THR A 24 1.60 -2.49 -7.20
C THR A 24 1.10 -2.48 -8.63
N SER A 25 0.03 -1.73 -8.89
CA SER A 25 -0.42 -1.38 -10.23
C SER A 25 -0.78 0.10 -10.30
N SER A 26 -0.67 0.68 -11.50
CA SER A 26 -1.05 2.05 -11.77
C SER A 26 -1.81 2.15 -13.10
N GLY A 27 -2.64 3.16 -13.26
CA GLY A 27 -3.41 3.37 -14.48
C GLY A 27 -4.09 4.74 -14.53
N TYR A 28 -5.01 4.90 -15.49
CA TYR A 28 -5.72 6.17 -15.73
C TYR A 28 -6.45 6.70 -14.50
N CYS A 29 -6.71 8.01 -14.49
CA CYS A 29 -7.43 8.69 -13.40
C CYS A 29 -6.74 8.53 -12.04
N GLY A 30 -5.40 8.58 -12.02
CA GLY A 30 -4.61 8.46 -10.80
C GLY A 30 -4.75 7.09 -10.12
N SER A 31 -5.24 6.07 -10.84
CA SER A 31 -5.44 4.74 -10.29
C SER A 31 -4.10 4.20 -9.79
N THR A 32 -4.05 3.84 -8.52
CA THR A 32 -2.81 3.39 -7.87
C THR A 32 -3.16 2.35 -6.82
N ASN A 33 -3.07 1.07 -7.18
CA ASN A 33 -3.47 -0.02 -6.29
C ASN A 33 -2.25 -0.73 -5.72
N ASP A 34 -2.45 -1.36 -4.57
CA ASP A 34 -1.46 -2.18 -3.90
C ASP A 34 -2.15 -3.35 -3.19
N THR A 35 -1.75 -4.57 -3.50
CA THR A 35 -2.36 -5.79 -2.94
C THR A 35 -1.27 -6.78 -2.55
N GLY A 36 -1.34 -7.30 -1.33
CA GLY A 36 -0.34 -8.24 -0.84
C GLY A 36 -0.53 -8.67 0.61
N ILE A 37 0.47 -9.40 1.10
CA ILE A 37 0.53 -9.81 2.51
C ILE A 37 1.47 -8.88 3.27
N VAL A 38 1.00 -8.41 4.42
CA VAL A 38 1.75 -7.62 5.39
C VAL A 38 2.15 -8.51 6.56
N TYR A 39 3.45 -8.60 6.81
CA TYR A 39 4.04 -9.45 7.84
C TYR A 39 4.56 -8.62 9.00
N GLY A 40 4.16 -9.00 10.22
CA GLY A 40 4.61 -8.36 11.44
C GLY A 40 5.76 -9.12 12.12
N PRO A 41 6.49 -8.46 13.04
CA PRO A 41 7.66 -9.02 13.70
C PRO A 41 7.35 -10.19 14.64
N ASN A 42 6.08 -10.38 15.02
CA ASN A 42 5.63 -11.41 15.95
C ASN A 42 4.84 -12.52 15.24
N GLY A 43 5.03 -12.68 13.93
CA GLY A 43 4.35 -13.70 13.12
C GLY A 43 2.98 -13.31 12.58
N GLN A 44 2.58 -12.04 12.71
CA GLN A 44 1.35 -11.56 12.09
C GLN A 44 1.43 -11.68 10.56
N SER A 45 0.31 -12.03 9.93
CA SER A 45 0.17 -12.10 8.48
C SER A 45 -1.22 -11.56 8.10
N LEU A 46 -1.25 -10.42 7.42
CA LEU A 46 -2.47 -9.71 7.07
C LEU A 46 -2.58 -9.58 5.56
N LEU A 47 -3.71 -9.97 4.97
CA LEU A 47 -4.03 -9.63 3.59
C LEU A 47 -4.55 -8.19 3.55
N LEU A 48 -3.86 -7.32 2.81
CA LEU A 48 -4.34 -5.97 2.50
C LEU A 48 -4.49 -5.79 0.99
N SER A 49 -5.64 -5.24 0.59
CA SER A 49 -5.90 -4.83 -0.78
C SER A 49 -6.41 -3.39 -0.78
N VAL A 50 -5.57 -2.46 -1.23
CA VAL A 50 -5.87 -1.04 -1.29
C VAL A 50 -6.04 -0.66 -2.76
N MET A 51 -7.28 -0.37 -3.14
CA MET A 51 -7.63 0.06 -4.49
C MET A 51 -8.19 1.48 -4.45
N LYS A 52 -7.68 2.34 -5.35
CA LYS A 52 -8.06 3.74 -5.37
C LYS A 52 -7.84 4.36 -6.75
N ARG A 53 -8.64 5.38 -7.00
CA ARG A 53 -8.57 6.26 -8.18
C ARG A 53 -9.18 7.61 -7.79
N SER A 54 -8.91 8.62 -8.60
CA SER A 54 -9.69 9.86 -8.54
C SER A 54 -11.13 9.61 -8.98
N GLN A 55 -12.05 10.34 -8.35
CA GLN A 55 -13.45 10.42 -8.79
C GLN A 55 -13.59 11.24 -10.07
N VAL A 56 -12.63 12.13 -10.36
CA VAL A 56 -12.60 12.92 -11.59
C VAL A 56 -12.12 12.04 -12.75
N LEU A 57 -12.89 12.02 -13.84
CA LEU A 57 -12.52 11.33 -15.07
C LEU A 57 -11.52 12.19 -15.86
N SER A 58 -10.25 12.15 -15.45
CA SER A 58 -9.14 12.79 -16.14
C SER A 58 -8.01 11.78 -16.36
N PRO A 59 -7.57 11.54 -17.61
CA PRO A 59 -6.52 10.57 -17.89
C PRO A 59 -5.16 10.95 -17.28
N ASN A 60 -4.92 12.24 -17.05
CA ASN A 60 -3.66 12.80 -16.58
C ASN A 60 -3.66 13.13 -15.09
N THR A 61 -4.56 12.55 -14.30
CA THR A 61 -4.53 12.72 -12.84
C THR A 61 -3.31 12.04 -12.24
N ASP A 62 -2.59 12.75 -11.37
CA ASP A 62 -1.41 12.24 -10.70
C ASP A 62 -1.69 10.96 -9.88
N PRO A 63 -0.71 10.03 -9.79
CA PRO A 63 -0.83 8.84 -8.97
C PRO A 63 -0.96 9.18 -7.49
N LEU A 64 -1.90 8.53 -6.81
CA LEU A 64 -2.18 8.78 -5.39
C LEU A 64 -1.26 8.00 -4.43
N ARG A 65 -0.02 7.68 -4.79
CA ARG A 65 0.85 6.72 -4.05
C ARG A 65 0.90 6.93 -2.52
N PRO A 66 1.11 8.16 -1.98
CA PRO A 66 1.19 8.38 -0.53
C PRO A 66 -0.05 7.91 0.24
N LEU A 67 -1.24 8.03 -0.36
CA LEU A 67 -2.49 7.60 0.27
C LEU A 67 -2.51 6.09 0.61
N THR A 68 -1.68 5.26 -0.04
CA THR A 68 -1.63 3.81 0.25
C THR A 68 -0.96 3.59 1.60
N ALA A 69 0.12 4.34 1.88
CA ALA A 69 0.79 4.33 3.16
C ALA A 69 -0.14 4.82 4.27
N ASP A 70 -0.92 5.87 4.01
CA ASP A 70 -1.86 6.41 5.00
C ASP A 70 -2.99 5.42 5.33
N VAL A 71 -3.53 4.74 4.32
CA VAL A 71 -4.52 3.67 4.55
C VAL A 71 -3.90 2.52 5.33
N ALA A 72 -2.73 2.02 4.92
CA ALA A 72 -2.04 0.92 5.61
C ALA A 72 -1.78 1.26 7.09
N ARG A 73 -1.30 2.48 7.37
CA ARG A 73 -1.07 2.97 8.74
C ARG A 73 -2.37 3.05 9.54
N SER A 74 -3.44 3.52 8.93
CA SER A 74 -4.72 3.75 9.60
C SER A 74 -5.43 2.44 9.98
N VAL A 75 -5.35 1.42 9.12
CA VAL A 75 -6.05 0.14 9.35
C VAL A 75 -5.27 -0.81 10.25
N LEU A 76 -3.94 -0.70 10.29
CA LEU A 76 -3.09 -1.68 10.97
C LEU A 76 -3.47 -1.91 12.45
N PRO A 77 -3.69 -0.88 13.30
CA PRO A 77 -4.07 -1.10 14.69
C PRO A 77 -5.37 -1.91 14.85
N TRP A 78 -6.35 -1.65 13.99
CA TRP A 78 -7.65 -2.36 14.01
C TRP A 78 -7.54 -3.84 13.63
N LEU A 79 -6.51 -4.20 12.85
CA LEU A 79 -6.31 -5.57 12.38
C LEU A 79 -5.38 -6.39 13.29
N THR A 80 -4.66 -5.73 14.20
CA THR A 80 -3.69 -6.40 15.08
C THR A 80 -4.09 -6.43 16.55
N GLY A 81 -5.16 -5.72 16.94
CA GLY A 81 -5.57 -5.56 18.33
C GLY A 81 -4.89 -4.38 19.00
#